data_AF-A0A1V4SWV3-F1
#
_entry.id   AF-A0A1V4SWV3-F1
#
_cell.length_a   1.000
_cell.length_b   1.000
_cell.length_c   1.000
_cell.angle_alpha   90.00
_cell.angle_beta   90.00
_cell.angle_gamma   90.00
#
_symmetry.space_group_name_H-M   'P 1'
#
loop_
_entity.id
_entity.type
_entity.pdbx_description
1 polymer ?
#
loop_
_entity_poly.entity_id
_entity_poly.type
_entity_poly.pdbx_seq_one_letter_code
_entity_poly.pdbx_strand_id
1 'polypeptide(L)' 'MDKTIVCKDCGKEFLFTEGEQAFYKEKGFENDPVRCPECRKARKQQRNNR' A
#
# COMPACT_ATOMS: atom_id res chain seq x y z
N MET A 1 9.84 -11.29 6.40
CA MET A 1 10.57 -11.11 5.14
C MET A 1 9.83 -10.11 4.27
N ASP A 2 10.54 -9.28 3.50
CA ASP A 2 9.93 -8.38 2.51
C ASP A 2 9.21 -9.16 1.41
N LYS A 3 8.20 -8.53 0.82
CA LYS A 3 7.42 -9.07 -0.30
C LYS A 3 7.32 -8.03 -1.40
N THR A 4 7.49 -8.42 -2.65
CA THR A 4 7.16 -7.54 -3.79
C THR A 4 5.72 -7.80 -4.22
N ILE A 5 4.93 -6.73 -4.35
CA ILE A 5 3.52 -6.79 -4.75
C ILE A 5 3.30 -5.91 -5.98
N VAL A 6 2.46 -6.38 -6.90
CA VAL A 6 2.05 -5.61 -8.08
C VAL A 6 0.87 -4.70 -7.74
N CYS A 7 1.02 -3.40 -8.00
CA CYS A 7 -0.05 -2.43 -7.80
C CYS A 7 -1.20 -2.68 -8.78
N LYS A 8 -2.42 -2.89 -8.25
CA LYS A 8 -3.63 -3.09 -9.08
C LYS A 8 -4.03 -1.87 -9.91
N ASP A 9 -3.55 -0.67 -9.56
CA ASP A 9 -3.96 0.59 -10.18
C ASP A 9 -3.00 1.02 -11.31
N CYS A 10 -1.69 0.87 -11.11
CA CYS A 10 -0.67 1.30 -12.08
C CYS A 10 0.20 0.17 -12.64
N GLY A 11 0.03 -1.08 -12.18
CA GLY A 11 0.79 -2.24 -12.64
C GLY A 11 2.25 -2.28 -12.18
N LYS A 12 2.75 -1.26 -11.47
CA LYS A 12 4.12 -1.24 -10.96
C LYS A 12 4.28 -2.15 -9.75
N GLU A 13 5.42 -2.81 -9.68
CA GLU A 13 5.87 -3.53 -8.49
C GLU A 13 6.27 -2.55 -7.38
N PHE A 14 5.93 -2.87 -6.15
CA PHE A 14 6.38 -2.14 -4.97
C PHE A 14 6.74 -3.10 -3.85
N LEU A 15 7.69 -2.68 -3.02
CA LEU A 15 8.16 -3.46 -1.88
C LEU A 15 7.17 -3.29 -0.72
N PHE A 16 6.76 -4.39 -0.13
CA PHE A 16 6.00 -4.50 1.11
C PHE A 16 6.92 -5.05 2.20
N THR A 17 7.63 -4.12 2.83
CA THR A 17 8.67 -4.42 3.83
C THR A 17 8.10 -5.04 5.10
N GLU A 18 8.97 -5.65 5.92
CA GLU A 18 8.56 -6.13 7.24
C GLU A 18 8.03 -5.01 8.15
N GLY A 19 8.59 -3.80 8.05
CA GLY A 19 8.08 -2.63 8.77
C GLY A 19 6.66 -2.26 8.35
N GLU A 20 6.35 -2.28 7.05
CA GLU A 20 4.98 -2.06 6.57
C GLU A 20 4.05 -3.21 6.97
N GLN A 21 4.51 -4.46 6.96
CA GLN A 21 3.72 -5.61 7.45
C GLN A 21 3.38 -5.47 8.93
N ALA A 22 4.36 -5.06 9.76
CA ALA A 22 4.13 -4.81 11.18
C ALA A 22 3.13 -3.66 11.40
N PHE A 23 3.27 -2.56 10.65
CA PHE A 23 2.31 -1.45 10.69
C PHE A 23 0.89 -1.90 10.27
N TYR A 24 0.79 -2.71 9.22
CA TYR A 24 -0.48 -3.25 8.75
C TYR A 24 -1.14 -4.12 9.83
N LYS A 25 -0.38 -5.02 10.46
CA LYS A 25 -0.85 -5.86 11.57
C LYS A 25 -1.26 -5.05 12.80
N GLU A 26 -0.49 -4.03 13.18
CA GLU A 26 -0.79 -3.15 14.31
C GLU A 26 -2.10 -2.39 14.10
N LYS A 27 -2.41 -2.02 12.85
CA LYS A 27 -3.68 -1.40 12.47
C LYS A 27 -4.84 -2.39 12.36
N GLY A 28 -4.62 -3.69 12.55
CA GLY A 28 -5.63 -4.73 12.40
C GLY A 28 -5.96 -5.08 10.95
N PHE A 29 -5.07 -4.77 10.00
CA PHE A 29 -5.23 -5.22 8.62
C PHE A 29 -4.72 -6.65 8.46
N GLU A 30 -5.61 -7.56 8.11
CA GLU A 30 -5.28 -8.97 7.82
C GLU A 30 -4.80 -9.18 6.37
N ASN A 31 -5.04 -8.19 5.49
CA ASN A 31 -4.76 -8.29 4.06
C ASN A 31 -3.53 -7.48 3.65
N ASP A 32 -2.79 -8.03 2.68
CA ASP A 32 -1.65 -7.37 2.05
C ASP A 32 -2.14 -6.15 1.22
N PRO A 33 -1.33 -5.08 1.09
CA PRO A 33 -1.69 -3.92 0.30
C PRO A 33 -1.77 -4.27 -1.20
N VAL A 34 -2.84 -3.87 -1.85
CA VAL A 34 -3.04 -4.09 -3.31
C VAL A 34 -2.66 -2.88 -4.17
N ARG A 35 -2.18 -1.80 -3.55
CA ARG A 35 -1.80 -0.55 -4.24
C ARG A 35 -0.49 -0.03 -3.66
N CYS A 36 0.37 0.46 -4.54
CA CYS A 36 1.63 1.07 -4.14
C CYS A 36 1.40 2.36 -3.31
N PRO A 37 2.42 2.80 -2.54
CA PRO A 37 2.36 4.05 -1.77
C PRO A 37 1.95 5.27 -2.60
N GLU A 38 2.42 5.37 -3.84
CA GLU A 38 2.11 6.48 -4.76
C GLU A 38 0.61 6.55 -5.06
N CYS A 39 0.00 5.43 -5.51
CA CYS A 39 -1.44 5.37 -5.81
C CYS A 39 -2.30 5.56 -4.55
N ARG A 40 -1.84 5.06 -3.39
CA ARG A 40 -2.51 5.32 -2.09
C ARG A 40 -2.50 6.83 -1.77
N LYS A 41 -1.35 7.49 -1.93
CA LYS A 41 -1.21 8.95 -1.70
C LYS A 41 -2.03 9.77 -2.69
N ALA A 42 -1.99 9.44 -3.98
CA ALA A 42 -2.76 10.13 -5.03
C ALA A 42 -4.27 10.07 -4.76
N ARG A 43 -4.81 8.90 -4.37
CA ARG A 43 -6.23 8.78 -3.98
C ARG A 43 -6.57 9.61 -2.74
N LYS A 44 -5.70 9.62 -1.73
CA LYS A 44 -5.90 10.45 -0.53
C LYS A 44 -5.95 11.94 -0.90
N GLN A 45 -5.06 12.39 -1.79
CA GLN A 45 -5.02 13.77 -2.25
C GLN A 45 -6.27 14.15 -3.07
N GLN A 46 -6.73 13.27 -3.97
CA GLN A 46 -7.98 13.49 -4.71
C GLN A 46 -9.20 13.64 -3.78
N ARG A 47 -9.25 12.87 -2.69
CA ARG A 47 -10.34 12.96 -1.70
C ARG A 47 -10.31 14.27 -0.91
N ASN A 48 -9.13 14.84 -0.66
CA ASN A 48 -8.97 16.09 0.08
C ASN A 48 -9.22 17.35 -0.77
N ASN A 49 -9.35 17.19 -2.10
CA ASN A 49 -9.57 18.29 -3.04
C ASN A 49 -11.05 18.36 -3.51
N ARG A 50 -11.97 17.83 -2.71
CA ARG A 50 -13.43 17.96 -2.85
C ARG A 50 -13.97 18.64 -1.60
#